data_AF-A0A4D4LAJ6-F1
#
_entry.id   AF-A0A4D4LAJ6-F1
#
_cell.length_a   1.000
_cell.length_b   1.000
_cell.length_c   1.000
_cell.angle_alpha   90.00
_cell.angle_beta   90.00
_cell.angle_gamma   90.00
#
_symmetry.space_group_name_H-M   'P 1'
#
loop_
_entity.id
_entity.type
_entity.pdbx_description
1 polymer ?
#
loop_
_entity_poly.entity_id
_entity_poly.type
_entity_poly.pdbx_seq_one_letter_code
_entity_poly.pdbx_strand_id
1 'polypeptide(L)'
;MDEAGPWTVTDKDQVPPSGDKHDYFSQAPYWWPSRPKTEDNPYGCPYVQKDGQRNPDVDKMTDRPEAGKVFESAYELSLAWYYTGERAYAEHAADILRTWFVTPATRMNPNLNHAQFIPCKYDGRSIGIIDFSQAFTSLLDAAALLDTGAPGWSKSDHAGFRTWNKQFLDWLVNSDFGKEEGAAENNHGTFYDMQVAAIATAVGDRDRARQVLLDARTKRIDTQIAADGTQPQELKRTRSFHYSTFNLVAYTRMAAIGKHIGVDLWNYTGPGGGNLFKAVDLLLPAATGAAPWPYPELDFRAYAASDIVHAAADAGDRKARAALPKLQTPPGGDLWALRPAVEQLDSIAQG
;
A
#
# COMPACT_ATOMS: atom_id res chain seq x y z
N MET A 1 1.04 -7.53 -22.41
CA MET A 1 0.28 -8.36 -21.46
C MET A 1 0.66 -9.81 -21.74
N ASP A 2 1.86 -10.19 -21.36
CA ASP A 2 2.27 -11.59 -21.39
C ASP A 2 2.12 -12.12 -19.95
N GLU A 3 1.33 -13.20 -19.82
CA GLU A 3 0.89 -13.89 -18.59
C GLU A 3 -0.13 -13.14 -17.70
N ALA A 4 -1.37 -13.00 -18.18
CA ALA A 4 -2.46 -12.35 -17.45
C ALA A 4 -3.24 -13.36 -16.58
N GLY A 5 -2.77 -13.64 -15.36
CA GLY A 5 -3.51 -14.25 -14.25
C GLY A 5 -4.40 -15.49 -14.52
N PRO A 6 -5.22 -15.89 -13.54
CA PRO A 6 -5.14 -15.48 -12.14
C PRO A 6 -3.88 -16.04 -11.46
N TRP A 7 -3.32 -15.31 -10.49
CA TRP A 7 -2.21 -15.77 -9.66
C TRP A 7 -2.72 -16.26 -8.30
N THR A 8 -1.92 -17.08 -7.61
CA THR A 8 -2.28 -17.65 -6.30
C THR A 8 -1.04 -17.90 -5.44
N VAL A 9 -1.16 -17.68 -4.13
CA VAL A 9 -0.11 -18.03 -3.17
C VAL A 9 0.25 -19.52 -3.18
N THR A 10 -0.58 -20.39 -3.75
CA THR A 10 -0.28 -21.83 -3.77
C THR A 10 0.72 -22.23 -4.86
N ASP A 11 1.02 -21.34 -5.81
CA ASP A 11 1.88 -21.64 -6.96
C ASP A 11 3.38 -21.55 -6.65
N LYS A 12 3.77 -20.83 -5.59
CA LYS A 12 5.18 -20.77 -5.15
C LYS A 12 5.76 -22.17 -4.94
N ASP A 13 7.01 -22.36 -5.35
CA ASP A 13 7.74 -23.62 -5.16
C ASP A 13 7.99 -23.90 -3.68
N GLN A 14 8.26 -22.84 -2.91
CA GLN A 14 8.63 -22.93 -1.50
C GLN A 14 7.40 -23.17 -0.62
N VAL A 15 7.58 -24.02 0.38
CA VAL A 15 6.60 -24.17 1.46
C VAL A 15 6.99 -23.20 2.58
N PRO A 16 6.09 -22.32 3.03
CA PRO A 16 6.34 -21.44 4.18
C PRO A 16 6.72 -22.22 5.44
N PRO A 17 7.35 -21.57 6.44
CA PRO A 17 7.74 -22.24 7.69
C PRO A 17 6.60 -22.96 8.43
N SER A 18 5.35 -22.56 8.23
CA SER A 18 4.16 -23.23 8.78
C SER A 18 3.88 -24.61 8.19
N GLY A 19 4.42 -24.92 7.00
CA GLY A 19 4.05 -26.10 6.23
C GLY A 19 2.82 -25.92 5.33
N ASP A 20 2.17 -24.75 5.35
CA ASP A 20 0.94 -24.46 4.59
C ASP A 20 1.22 -23.53 3.40
N LYS A 21 0.97 -24.01 2.18
CA LYS A 21 1.14 -23.21 0.95
C LYS A 21 0.12 -22.06 0.83
N HIS A 22 -0.98 -22.09 1.58
CA HIS A 22 -1.94 -21.00 1.62
C HIS A 22 -1.44 -19.78 2.41
N ASP A 23 -0.35 -19.90 3.18
CA ASP A 23 0.23 -18.74 3.86
C ASP A 23 1.03 -17.87 2.89
N TYR A 24 0.82 -16.56 2.96
CA TYR A 24 1.61 -15.59 2.20
C TYR A 24 3.06 -15.56 2.69
N PHE A 25 3.98 -15.62 1.75
CA PHE A 25 5.41 -15.73 2.01
C PHE A 25 6.20 -14.71 1.22
N SER A 26 6.97 -13.87 1.91
CA SER A 26 7.87 -12.93 1.25
C SER A 26 9.18 -12.73 1.95
N GLN A 27 10.25 -12.47 1.19
CA GLN A 27 11.58 -12.26 1.75
C GLN A 27 11.84 -10.78 2.00
N ALA A 28 12.53 -10.46 3.10
CA ALA A 28 12.97 -9.10 3.36
C ALA A 28 13.95 -8.62 2.25
N PRO A 29 13.68 -7.48 1.58
CA PRO A 29 14.36 -7.11 0.32
C PRO A 29 15.84 -6.77 0.48
N TYR A 30 16.28 -6.32 1.66
CA TYR A 30 17.63 -5.82 1.91
C TYR A 30 18.52 -6.79 2.69
N TRP A 31 18.15 -8.07 2.77
CA TRP A 31 18.90 -9.09 3.48
C TRP A 31 19.58 -10.05 2.51
N TRP A 32 20.88 -10.23 2.70
CA TRP A 32 21.76 -10.99 1.81
C TRP A 32 22.44 -12.15 2.52
N PRO A 33 22.66 -13.29 1.85
CA PRO A 33 23.52 -14.34 2.39
C PRO A 33 24.93 -13.80 2.62
N SER A 34 25.52 -14.16 3.76
CA SER A 34 26.92 -13.79 4.07
C SER A 34 27.91 -14.92 3.79
N ARG A 35 27.42 -16.11 3.44
CA ARG A 35 28.23 -17.30 3.15
C ARG A 35 27.81 -17.96 1.84
N PRO A 36 28.70 -18.75 1.19
CA PRO A 36 28.32 -19.59 0.07
C PRO A 36 27.19 -20.56 0.45
N LYS A 37 26.26 -20.81 -0.48
CA LYS A 37 25.24 -21.83 -0.34
C LYS A 37 25.91 -23.22 -0.42
N THR A 38 25.65 -24.08 0.56
CA THR A 38 26.14 -25.48 0.62
C THR A 38 24.96 -26.40 0.94
N GLU A 39 25.15 -27.72 0.87
CA GLU A 39 24.10 -28.68 1.27
C GLU A 39 23.65 -28.47 2.73
N ASP A 40 24.60 -28.27 3.65
CA ASP A 40 24.32 -27.96 5.06
C ASP A 40 23.83 -26.52 5.31
N ASN A 41 23.94 -25.63 4.32
CA ASN A 41 23.55 -24.22 4.42
C ASN A 41 22.93 -23.75 3.09
N PRO A 42 21.74 -24.26 2.74
CA PRO A 42 21.16 -24.06 1.42
C PRO A 42 20.83 -22.58 1.16
N TYR A 43 20.66 -21.79 2.23
CA TYR A 43 20.36 -20.37 2.13
C TYR A 43 21.59 -19.46 2.15
N GLY A 44 22.78 -19.93 2.53
CA GLY A 44 23.98 -19.08 2.68
C GLY A 44 23.98 -18.22 3.96
N CYS A 45 23.35 -18.72 5.01
CA CYS A 45 23.21 -18.08 6.31
C CYS A 45 24.57 -17.86 7.03
N PRO A 46 24.64 -16.90 7.98
CA PRO A 46 23.58 -15.97 8.37
C PRO A 46 23.32 -14.90 7.31
N TYR A 47 22.12 -14.31 7.31
CA TYR A 47 21.84 -13.16 6.46
C TYR A 47 22.31 -11.87 7.12
N VAL A 48 22.76 -10.91 6.32
CA VAL A 48 23.19 -9.57 6.74
C VAL A 48 22.39 -8.50 6.01
N GLN A 49 22.04 -7.43 6.72
CA GLN A 49 21.30 -6.31 6.14
C GLN A 49 22.22 -5.39 5.34
N LYS A 50 21.80 -5.01 4.13
CA LYS A 50 22.43 -3.99 3.30
C LYS A 50 21.36 -2.99 2.87
N ASP A 51 21.16 -1.96 3.69
CA ASP A 51 20.10 -0.98 3.47
C ASP A 51 20.19 -0.35 2.06
N GLY A 52 19.05 -0.24 1.38
CA GLY A 52 18.94 0.24 0.00
C GLY A 52 19.52 -0.68 -1.09
N GLN A 53 20.10 -1.84 -0.75
CA GLN A 53 20.63 -2.80 -1.72
C GLN A 53 19.70 -4.02 -1.81
N ARG A 54 18.85 -4.06 -2.84
CA ARG A 54 17.85 -5.11 -3.04
C ARG A 54 18.47 -6.44 -3.46
N ASN A 55 18.20 -7.50 -2.70
CA ASN A 55 18.60 -8.86 -3.04
C ASN A 55 17.68 -9.40 -4.15
N PRO A 56 18.18 -9.73 -5.36
CA PRO A 56 17.33 -10.21 -6.45
C PRO A 56 16.72 -11.60 -6.20
N ASP A 57 17.24 -12.38 -5.24
CA ASP A 57 16.62 -13.65 -4.86
C ASP A 57 15.22 -13.44 -4.24
N VAL A 58 14.90 -12.22 -3.79
CA VAL A 58 13.56 -11.90 -3.26
C VAL A 58 12.46 -11.98 -4.31
N ASP A 59 12.74 -12.14 -5.60
CA ASP A 59 11.68 -12.33 -6.63
C ASP A 59 11.45 -13.80 -6.97
N LYS A 60 12.33 -14.70 -6.53
CA LYS A 60 12.32 -16.11 -6.94
C LYS A 60 11.61 -17.04 -5.96
N MET A 61 11.30 -16.55 -4.76
CA MET A 61 10.94 -17.39 -3.62
C MET A 61 9.75 -16.84 -2.81
N THR A 62 8.83 -16.12 -3.46
CA THR A 62 7.84 -15.31 -2.75
C THR A 62 6.55 -15.07 -3.53
N ASP A 63 5.48 -14.81 -2.79
CA ASP A 63 4.20 -14.34 -3.29
C ASP A 63 4.15 -12.83 -3.55
N ARG A 64 5.18 -12.04 -3.19
CA ARG A 64 5.13 -10.57 -3.26
C ARG A 64 4.89 -10.02 -4.68
N PRO A 65 5.62 -10.48 -5.73
CA PRO A 65 5.35 -10.05 -7.10
C PRO A 65 3.93 -10.41 -7.55
N GLU A 66 3.44 -11.60 -7.17
CA GLU A 66 2.10 -12.07 -7.52
C GLU A 66 1.01 -11.24 -6.82
N ALA A 67 1.17 -10.94 -5.53
CA ALA A 67 0.27 -10.04 -4.82
C ALA A 67 0.20 -8.66 -5.47
N GLY A 68 1.35 -8.13 -5.92
CA GLY A 68 1.40 -6.90 -6.71
C GLY A 68 0.57 -7.00 -7.99
N LYS A 69 0.77 -8.06 -8.79
CA LYS A 69 0.01 -8.31 -10.03
C LYS A 69 -1.49 -8.47 -9.76
N VAL A 70 -1.88 -9.14 -8.67
CA VAL A 70 -3.28 -9.29 -8.24
C VAL A 70 -3.91 -7.94 -7.94
N PHE A 71 -3.22 -7.08 -7.17
CA PHE A 71 -3.75 -5.77 -6.79
C PHE A 71 -3.88 -4.83 -7.99
N GLU A 72 -2.84 -4.73 -8.79
CA GLU A 72 -2.81 -3.88 -10.00
C GLU A 72 -3.85 -4.36 -11.02
N SER A 73 -3.81 -5.64 -11.40
CA SER A 73 -4.70 -6.18 -12.43
C SER A 73 -6.16 -6.13 -12.01
N ALA A 74 -6.50 -6.49 -10.76
CA ALA A 74 -7.88 -6.43 -10.31
C ALA A 74 -8.44 -4.99 -10.37
N TYR A 75 -7.63 -3.99 -9.99
CA TYR A 75 -8.05 -2.60 -10.03
C TYR A 75 -8.17 -2.04 -11.44
N GLU A 76 -7.15 -2.23 -12.28
CA GLU A 76 -7.16 -1.77 -13.68
C GLU A 76 -8.29 -2.41 -14.49
N LEU A 77 -8.49 -3.73 -14.37
CA LEU A 77 -9.57 -4.44 -15.06
C LEU A 77 -10.95 -4.00 -14.56
N SER A 78 -11.11 -3.75 -13.26
CA SER A 78 -12.38 -3.25 -12.71
C SER A 78 -12.71 -1.85 -13.22
N LEU A 79 -11.71 -0.96 -13.30
CA LEU A 79 -11.88 0.38 -13.89
C LEU A 79 -12.16 0.30 -15.39
N ALA A 80 -11.41 -0.54 -16.13
CA ALA A 80 -11.62 -0.75 -17.55
C ALA A 80 -13.05 -1.22 -17.83
N TRP A 81 -13.55 -2.20 -17.06
CA TRP A 81 -14.95 -2.61 -17.13
C TRP A 81 -15.90 -1.46 -16.80
N TYR A 82 -15.69 -0.74 -15.70
CA TYR A 82 -16.59 0.32 -15.27
C TYR A 82 -16.77 1.41 -16.34
N TYR A 83 -15.70 1.78 -17.05
CA TYR A 83 -15.75 2.80 -18.09
C TYR A 83 -16.18 2.31 -19.47
N THR A 84 -15.86 1.06 -19.83
CA THR A 84 -16.12 0.54 -21.18
C THR A 84 -17.37 -0.33 -21.27
N GLY A 85 -17.80 -0.92 -20.16
CA GLY A 85 -18.84 -1.95 -20.10
C GLY A 85 -18.38 -3.32 -20.62
N GLU A 86 -17.12 -3.47 -21.04
CA GLU A 86 -16.64 -4.70 -21.67
C GLU A 86 -16.55 -5.85 -20.67
N ARG A 87 -17.38 -6.87 -20.90
CA ARG A 87 -17.58 -8.01 -19.98
C ARG A 87 -16.28 -8.73 -19.62
N ALA A 88 -15.37 -8.89 -20.58
CA ALA A 88 -14.13 -9.64 -20.40
C ALA A 88 -13.26 -9.08 -19.25
N TYR A 89 -13.25 -7.76 -19.06
CA TYR A 89 -12.48 -7.14 -17.97
C TYR A 89 -13.05 -7.47 -16.60
N ALA A 90 -14.37 -7.38 -16.43
CA ALA A 90 -15.04 -7.72 -15.17
C ALA A 90 -14.86 -9.20 -14.81
N GLU A 91 -15.05 -10.10 -15.78
CA GLU A 91 -14.90 -11.53 -15.53
C GLU A 91 -13.49 -11.90 -15.10
N HIS A 92 -12.49 -11.28 -15.72
CA HIS A 92 -11.09 -11.51 -15.39
C HIS A 92 -10.74 -10.92 -14.01
N ALA A 93 -11.21 -9.71 -13.69
CA ALA A 93 -11.02 -9.12 -12.36
C ALA A 93 -11.67 -9.99 -11.27
N ALA A 94 -12.89 -10.49 -11.51
CA ALA A 94 -13.58 -11.39 -10.60
C ALA A 94 -12.83 -12.72 -10.40
N ASP A 95 -12.23 -13.28 -11.46
CA ASP A 95 -11.46 -14.51 -11.39
C ASP A 95 -10.17 -14.37 -10.59
N ILE A 96 -9.46 -13.25 -10.75
CA ILE A 96 -8.29 -12.88 -9.94
C ILE A 96 -8.67 -12.81 -8.45
N LEU A 97 -9.71 -12.05 -8.11
CA LEU A 97 -10.15 -11.90 -6.72
C LEU A 97 -10.62 -13.23 -6.11
N ARG A 98 -11.39 -14.01 -6.87
CA ARG A 98 -11.88 -15.31 -6.42
C ARG A 98 -10.73 -16.28 -6.16
N THR A 99 -9.78 -16.36 -7.08
CA THR A 99 -8.62 -17.25 -6.98
C THR A 99 -7.77 -16.93 -5.75
N TRP A 100 -7.43 -15.65 -5.55
CA TRP A 100 -6.55 -15.28 -4.44
C TRP A 100 -7.23 -15.28 -3.07
N PHE A 101 -8.54 -14.98 -2.98
CA PHE A 101 -9.17 -14.74 -1.66
C PHE A 101 -10.29 -15.72 -1.28
N VAL A 102 -10.90 -16.40 -2.24
CA VAL A 102 -12.18 -17.11 -2.01
C VAL A 102 -12.05 -18.60 -2.24
N THR A 103 -11.53 -19.04 -3.38
CA THR A 103 -11.47 -20.44 -3.80
C THR A 103 -10.63 -21.26 -2.81
N PRO A 104 -11.19 -22.27 -2.13
CA PRO A 104 -10.47 -23.00 -1.07
C PRO A 104 -9.15 -23.64 -1.52
N ALA A 105 -9.05 -24.06 -2.79
CA ALA A 105 -7.86 -24.70 -3.33
C ALA A 105 -6.68 -23.74 -3.58
N THR A 106 -6.92 -22.43 -3.64
CA THR A 106 -5.93 -21.41 -4.03
C THR A 106 -5.84 -20.25 -3.06
N ARG A 107 -6.88 -20.00 -2.25
CA ARG A 107 -6.98 -18.79 -1.45
C ARG A 107 -5.80 -18.60 -0.51
N MET A 108 -5.37 -17.37 -0.34
CA MET A 108 -4.45 -16.98 0.71
C MET A 108 -5.13 -17.07 2.09
N ASN A 109 -4.40 -17.49 3.12
CA ASN A 109 -4.85 -17.36 4.50
C ASN A 109 -4.83 -15.88 4.93
N PRO A 110 -5.82 -15.39 5.71
CA PRO A 110 -6.00 -13.97 6.01
C PRO A 110 -5.03 -13.45 7.09
N ASN A 111 -3.73 -13.58 6.87
CA ASN A 111 -2.66 -13.12 7.76
C ASN A 111 -1.36 -12.89 6.97
N LEU A 112 -0.39 -12.19 7.58
CA LEU A 112 0.96 -11.99 7.02
C LEU A 112 2.04 -12.53 7.96
N ASN A 113 1.78 -13.65 8.64
CA ASN A 113 2.69 -14.24 9.62
C ASN A 113 4.07 -14.62 9.03
N HIS A 114 4.16 -14.79 7.71
CA HIS A 114 5.39 -15.16 7.00
C HIS A 114 5.84 -14.12 5.97
N ALA A 115 5.36 -12.88 6.09
CA ALA A 115 5.83 -11.76 5.29
C ALA A 115 7.20 -11.26 5.78
N GLN A 116 8.04 -10.86 4.83
CA GLN A 116 9.42 -10.42 5.04
C GLN A 116 10.27 -11.32 5.94
N PHE A 117 10.16 -12.64 5.72
CA PHE A 117 11.00 -13.66 6.31
C PHE A 117 12.49 -13.37 6.03
N ILE A 118 13.35 -13.82 6.95
CA ILE A 118 14.80 -13.76 6.82
C ILE A 118 15.33 -15.16 7.11
N PRO A 119 15.95 -15.86 6.13
CA PRO A 119 16.48 -17.19 6.34
C PRO A 119 17.34 -17.30 7.60
N CYS A 120 17.07 -18.35 8.39
CA CYS A 120 17.77 -18.67 9.64
C CYS A 120 17.67 -17.61 10.74
N LYS A 121 16.75 -16.64 10.64
CA LYS A 121 16.63 -15.55 11.62
C LYS A 121 15.19 -15.27 12.04
N TYR A 122 14.27 -15.12 11.09
CA TYR A 122 12.86 -14.83 11.36
C TYR A 122 11.97 -15.51 10.32
N ASP A 123 10.92 -16.17 10.79
CA ASP A 123 9.93 -16.83 9.93
C ASP A 123 8.92 -15.85 9.31
N GLY A 124 8.88 -14.62 9.82
CA GLY A 124 8.12 -13.47 9.32
C GLY A 124 8.30 -12.27 10.24
N ARG A 125 7.84 -11.08 9.82
CA ARG A 125 8.04 -9.82 10.55
C ARG A 125 6.85 -8.86 10.41
N SER A 126 6.61 -8.07 11.46
CA SER A 126 5.65 -6.96 11.52
C SER A 126 5.72 -6.03 10.30
N ILE A 127 6.94 -5.59 9.94
CA ILE A 127 7.19 -4.72 8.79
C ILE A 127 6.76 -5.29 7.43
N GLY A 128 6.46 -6.58 7.37
CA GLY A 128 5.89 -7.24 6.20
C GLY A 128 4.45 -6.84 5.89
N ILE A 129 3.75 -6.20 6.82
CA ILE A 129 2.41 -5.64 6.59
C ILE A 129 2.42 -4.61 5.44
N ILE A 130 3.55 -3.90 5.27
CA ILE A 130 3.75 -2.96 4.16
C ILE A 130 3.63 -3.61 2.77
N ASP A 131 3.83 -4.92 2.66
CA ASP A 131 3.65 -5.66 1.40
C ASP A 131 2.21 -5.53 0.87
N PHE A 132 1.23 -5.40 1.78
CA PHE A 132 -0.17 -5.23 1.43
C PHE A 132 -0.59 -3.76 1.53
N SER A 133 -0.26 -3.07 2.63
CA SER A 133 -0.87 -1.77 2.93
C SER A 133 -0.61 -0.70 1.87
N GLN A 134 0.47 -0.81 1.08
CA GLN A 134 0.78 0.10 -0.03
C GLN A 134 -0.28 0.14 -1.15
N ALA A 135 -0.95 -0.98 -1.44
CA ALA A 135 -1.84 -1.10 -2.60
C ALA A 135 -3.18 -1.78 -2.30
N PHE A 136 -3.35 -2.39 -1.12
CA PHE A 136 -4.56 -3.14 -0.78
C PHE A 136 -5.85 -2.30 -0.81
N THR A 137 -5.75 -0.97 -0.66
CA THR A 137 -6.92 -0.11 -0.77
C THR A 137 -7.49 -0.06 -2.19
N SER A 138 -6.65 -0.14 -3.24
CA SER A 138 -7.11 -0.22 -4.64
C SER A 138 -7.85 -1.53 -4.91
N LEU A 139 -7.47 -2.62 -4.23
CA LEU A 139 -8.17 -3.91 -4.29
C LEU A 139 -9.58 -3.84 -3.69
N LEU A 140 -9.75 -3.09 -2.59
CA LEU A 140 -11.06 -2.85 -1.98
C LEU A 140 -11.95 -2.01 -2.90
N ASP A 141 -11.37 -0.99 -3.54
CA ASP A 141 -12.08 -0.17 -4.53
C ASP A 141 -12.49 -1.00 -5.75
N ALA A 142 -11.61 -1.90 -6.24
CA ALA A 142 -11.92 -2.85 -7.31
C ALA A 142 -13.14 -3.73 -6.97
N ALA A 143 -13.13 -4.35 -5.79
CA ALA A 143 -14.25 -5.18 -5.34
C ALA A 143 -15.55 -4.38 -5.19
N ALA A 144 -15.47 -3.12 -4.74
CA ALA A 144 -16.63 -2.22 -4.63
C ALA A 144 -17.19 -1.83 -6.01
N LEU A 145 -16.34 -1.57 -7.00
CA LEU A 145 -16.75 -1.33 -8.38
C LEU A 145 -17.46 -2.57 -8.95
N LEU A 146 -16.86 -3.75 -8.80
CA LEU A 146 -17.46 -5.00 -9.30
C LEU A 146 -18.81 -5.29 -8.64
N ASP A 147 -18.97 -4.96 -7.35
CA ASP A 147 -20.22 -5.15 -6.61
C ASP A 147 -21.39 -4.27 -7.10
N THR A 148 -21.13 -3.29 -7.97
CA THR A 148 -22.18 -2.47 -8.61
C THR A 148 -23.01 -3.24 -9.64
N GLY A 149 -22.64 -4.49 -9.95
CA GLY A 149 -23.36 -5.38 -10.86
C GLY A 149 -22.50 -5.96 -11.98
N ALA A 150 -21.19 -6.08 -11.77
CA ALA A 150 -20.27 -6.57 -12.78
C ALA A 150 -20.54 -8.02 -13.19
N PRO A 151 -20.52 -8.34 -14.49
CA PRO A 151 -20.57 -9.72 -14.96
C PRO A 151 -19.45 -10.57 -14.34
N GLY A 152 -19.78 -11.77 -13.88
CA GLY A 152 -18.79 -12.71 -13.32
C GLY A 152 -18.44 -12.47 -11.85
N TRP A 153 -18.85 -11.36 -11.23
CA TRP A 153 -18.73 -11.13 -9.78
C TRP A 153 -20.04 -11.47 -9.07
N SER A 154 -20.11 -12.65 -8.45
CA SER A 154 -21.34 -13.11 -7.80
C SER A 154 -21.47 -12.60 -6.37
N LYS A 155 -22.69 -12.63 -5.82
CA LYS A 155 -22.93 -12.37 -4.38
C LYS A 155 -22.14 -13.31 -3.47
N SER A 156 -21.87 -14.54 -3.92
CA SER A 156 -21.06 -15.50 -3.18
C SER A 156 -19.59 -15.08 -3.17
N ASP A 157 -19.07 -14.60 -4.30
CA ASP A 157 -17.70 -14.09 -4.39
C ASP A 157 -17.53 -12.87 -3.46
N HIS A 158 -18.46 -11.92 -3.51
CA HIS A 158 -18.49 -10.78 -2.60
C HIS A 158 -18.52 -11.21 -1.13
N ALA A 159 -19.40 -12.15 -0.76
CA ALA A 159 -19.49 -12.64 0.62
C ALA A 159 -18.21 -13.34 1.08
N GLY A 160 -17.56 -14.11 0.19
CA GLY A 160 -16.28 -14.77 0.44
C GLY A 160 -15.16 -13.77 0.67
N PHE A 161 -15.00 -12.81 -0.26
CA PHE A 161 -13.98 -11.75 -0.15
C PHE A 161 -14.19 -10.89 1.10
N ARG A 162 -15.44 -10.52 1.42
CA ARG A 162 -15.75 -9.78 2.65
C ARG A 162 -15.44 -10.60 3.91
N THR A 163 -15.68 -11.92 3.89
CA THR A 163 -15.33 -12.80 5.02
C THR A 163 -13.83 -12.86 5.23
N TRP A 164 -13.05 -13.01 4.15
CA TRP A 164 -11.59 -12.97 4.20
C TRP A 164 -11.09 -11.66 4.81
N ASN A 165 -11.63 -10.52 4.36
CA ASN A 165 -11.26 -9.20 4.86
C ASN A 165 -11.60 -8.99 6.34
N LYS A 166 -12.70 -9.58 6.84
CA LYS A 166 -13.00 -9.55 8.28
C LYS A 166 -11.98 -10.31 9.11
N GLN A 167 -11.55 -11.48 8.62
CA GLN A 167 -10.52 -12.29 9.29
C GLN A 167 -9.17 -11.57 9.25
N PHE A 168 -8.82 -10.94 8.12
CA PHE A 168 -7.58 -10.19 8.00
C PHE A 168 -7.58 -8.93 8.87
N LEU A 169 -8.70 -8.22 8.98
CA LEU A 169 -8.87 -7.11 9.90
C LEU A 169 -8.71 -7.53 11.36
N ASP A 170 -9.30 -8.67 11.75
CA ASP A 170 -9.13 -9.22 13.10
C ASP A 170 -7.67 -9.54 13.39
N TRP A 171 -6.97 -10.21 12.46
CA TRP A 171 -5.54 -10.47 12.58
C TRP A 171 -4.72 -9.17 12.65
N LEU A 172 -4.98 -8.18 11.79
CA LEU A 172 -4.27 -6.89 11.77
C LEU A 172 -4.39 -6.15 13.11
N VAL A 173 -5.54 -6.23 13.77
CA VAL A 173 -5.78 -5.50 15.02
C VAL A 173 -5.26 -6.27 16.24
N ASN A 174 -5.39 -7.60 16.24
CA ASN A 174 -5.19 -8.41 17.44
C ASN A 174 -3.86 -9.17 17.49
N SER A 175 -3.20 -9.40 16.34
CA SER A 175 -1.90 -10.08 16.29
C SER A 175 -0.75 -9.23 16.83
N ASP A 176 0.34 -9.89 17.23
CA ASP A 176 1.55 -9.20 17.67
C ASP A 176 2.20 -8.40 16.53
N PHE A 177 2.18 -8.93 15.30
CA PHE A 177 2.67 -8.22 14.12
C PHE A 177 1.89 -6.93 13.86
N GLY A 178 0.56 -7.02 13.94
CA GLY A 178 -0.32 -5.87 13.78
C GLY A 178 -0.11 -4.79 14.83
N LYS A 179 0.02 -5.18 16.11
CA LYS A 179 0.31 -4.24 17.21
C LYS A 179 1.68 -3.58 17.07
N GLU A 180 2.70 -4.33 16.66
CA GLU A 180 4.06 -3.81 16.46
C GLU A 180 4.12 -2.82 15.29
N GLU A 181 3.56 -3.18 14.14
CA GLU A 181 3.53 -2.29 12.96
C GLU A 181 2.68 -1.03 13.23
N GLY A 182 1.53 -1.19 13.88
CA GLY A 182 0.69 -0.07 14.29
C GLY A 182 1.36 0.87 15.29
N ALA A 183 2.40 0.43 16.00
CA ALA A 183 3.19 1.28 16.90
C ALA A 183 4.33 2.03 16.19
N ALA A 184 4.59 1.78 14.90
CA ALA A 184 5.65 2.44 14.18
C ALA A 184 5.44 3.96 14.08
N GLU A 185 6.53 4.72 14.23
CA GLU A 185 6.50 6.20 14.31
C GLU A 185 6.69 6.89 12.95
N ASN A 186 6.92 6.13 11.87
CA ASN A 186 7.14 6.63 10.51
C ASN A 186 5.99 6.19 9.58
N ASN A 187 6.22 6.27 8.27
CA ASN A 187 5.28 5.84 7.24
C ASN A 187 4.63 4.46 7.46
N HIS A 188 5.31 3.48 8.08
CA HIS A 188 4.72 2.17 8.37
C HIS A 188 3.44 2.27 9.23
N GLY A 189 3.48 3.08 10.30
CA GLY A 189 2.32 3.26 11.18
C GLY A 189 1.16 3.99 10.47
N THR A 190 1.48 4.92 9.57
CA THR A 190 0.49 5.63 8.76
C THR A 190 -0.20 4.69 7.76
N PHE A 191 0.58 3.85 7.07
CA PHE A 191 0.05 2.84 6.14
C PHE A 191 -0.76 1.76 6.86
N TYR A 192 -0.35 1.35 8.06
CA TYR A 192 -1.13 0.46 8.91
C TYR A 192 -2.52 1.05 9.23
N ASP A 193 -2.58 2.30 9.73
CA ASP A 193 -3.85 2.96 10.06
C ASP A 193 -4.74 3.11 8.81
N MET A 194 -4.16 3.47 7.66
CA MET A 194 -4.88 3.52 6.39
C MET A 194 -5.50 2.17 6.03
N GLN A 195 -4.71 1.09 6.11
CA GLN A 195 -5.19 -0.25 5.76
C GLN A 195 -6.32 -0.70 6.69
N VAL A 196 -6.17 -0.50 8.01
CA VAL A 196 -7.23 -0.82 8.99
C VAL A 196 -8.49 -0.02 8.70
N ALA A 197 -8.39 1.30 8.47
CA ALA A 197 -9.54 2.14 8.18
C ALA A 197 -10.26 1.75 6.87
N ALA A 198 -9.49 1.41 5.83
CA ALA A 198 -10.03 0.98 4.55
C ALA A 198 -10.77 -0.35 4.66
N ILE A 199 -10.14 -1.37 5.27
CA ILE A 199 -10.76 -2.70 5.44
C ILE A 199 -11.98 -2.60 6.35
N ALA A 200 -11.89 -1.88 7.47
CA ALA A 200 -13.02 -1.66 8.37
C ALA A 200 -14.21 -1.01 7.64
N THR A 201 -13.95 -0.03 6.79
CA THR A 201 -14.98 0.59 5.93
C THR A 201 -15.60 -0.44 4.97
N ALA A 202 -14.78 -1.21 4.24
CA ALA A 202 -15.23 -2.19 3.26
C ALA A 202 -16.05 -3.33 3.90
N VAL A 203 -15.69 -3.77 5.11
CA VAL A 203 -16.46 -4.80 5.83
C VAL A 203 -17.63 -4.23 6.63
N GLY A 204 -17.85 -2.91 6.62
CA GLY A 204 -18.96 -2.24 7.30
C GLY A 204 -18.76 -1.99 8.80
N ASP A 205 -17.55 -2.16 9.33
CA ASP A 205 -17.16 -1.75 10.70
C ASP A 205 -16.85 -0.24 10.72
N ARG A 206 -17.90 0.57 10.56
CA ARG A 206 -17.79 2.03 10.45
C ARG A 206 -17.27 2.69 11.73
N ASP A 207 -17.56 2.12 12.90
CA ASP A 207 -17.11 2.66 14.18
C ASP A 207 -15.60 2.50 14.33
N ARG A 208 -15.04 1.34 13.98
CA ARG A 208 -13.59 1.15 13.94
C ARG A 208 -12.92 2.08 12.93
N ALA A 209 -13.46 2.16 11.71
CA ALA A 209 -12.92 3.07 10.70
C ALA A 209 -12.88 4.52 11.22
N ARG A 210 -13.97 4.97 11.85
CA ARG A 210 -14.06 6.30 12.46
C ARG A 210 -13.04 6.49 13.58
N GLN A 211 -12.89 5.52 14.47
CA GLN A 211 -11.95 5.60 15.58
C GLN A 211 -10.51 5.70 15.10
N VAL A 212 -10.10 4.86 14.14
CA VAL A 212 -8.75 4.88 13.56
C VAL A 212 -8.43 6.24 12.94
N LEU A 213 -9.38 6.82 12.18
CA LEU A 213 -9.21 8.13 11.58
C LEU A 213 -9.15 9.27 12.61
N LEU A 214 -9.95 9.20 13.69
CA LEU A 214 -9.86 10.17 14.78
C LEU A 214 -8.54 10.06 15.53
N ASP A 215 -8.07 8.84 15.78
CA ASP A 215 -6.77 8.55 16.41
C ASP A 215 -5.60 9.03 15.55
N ALA A 216 -5.71 8.93 14.22
CA ALA A 216 -4.67 9.38 13.29
C ALA A 216 -4.34 10.88 13.45
N ARG A 217 -5.29 11.70 13.93
CA ARG A 217 -5.03 13.11 14.25
C ARG A 217 -3.90 13.25 15.26
N THR A 218 -3.99 12.57 16.39
CA THR A 218 -3.03 12.71 17.48
C THR A 218 -1.88 11.72 17.40
N LYS A 219 -2.09 10.52 16.88
CA LYS A 219 -1.04 9.48 16.78
C LYS A 219 -0.14 9.66 15.55
N ARG A 220 -0.62 10.34 14.51
CA ARG A 220 0.08 10.48 13.22
C ARG A 220 0.33 11.94 12.86
N ILE A 221 -0.71 12.74 12.64
CA ILE A 221 -0.53 14.13 12.17
C ILE A 221 0.27 14.95 13.19
N ASP A 222 -0.12 14.92 14.46
CA ASP A 222 0.56 15.69 15.52
C ASP A 222 2.03 15.28 15.74
N THR A 223 2.35 14.01 15.50
CA THR A 223 3.67 13.42 15.82
C THR A 223 4.61 13.40 14.62
N GLN A 224 4.08 13.31 13.40
CA GLN A 224 4.87 13.12 12.18
C GLN A 224 4.95 14.37 11.30
N ILE A 225 4.02 15.33 11.41
CA ILE A 225 3.99 16.53 10.57
C ILE A 225 4.31 17.76 11.41
N ALA A 226 5.43 18.42 11.12
CA ALA A 226 5.84 19.63 11.80
C ALA A 226 5.07 20.87 11.32
N ALA A 227 5.23 21.98 12.04
CA ALA A 227 4.53 23.23 11.78
C ALA A 227 4.77 23.83 10.38
N ASP A 228 5.89 23.49 9.75
CA ASP A 228 6.31 23.92 8.41
C ASP A 228 5.95 22.89 7.32
N GLY A 229 5.26 21.81 7.68
CA GLY A 229 4.88 20.73 6.76
C GLY A 229 5.95 19.63 6.62
N THR A 230 7.12 19.79 7.23
CA THR A 230 8.16 18.76 7.18
C THR A 230 7.72 17.48 7.90
N GLN A 231 8.24 16.35 7.40
CA GLN A 231 8.02 15.02 7.96
C GLN A 231 9.37 14.49 8.49
N PRO A 232 9.75 14.77 9.74
CA PRO A 232 11.14 14.64 10.18
C PRO A 232 11.72 13.22 10.08
N GLN A 233 10.91 12.17 10.27
CA GLN A 233 11.39 10.79 10.13
C GLN A 233 11.67 10.43 8.65
N GLU A 234 10.86 10.96 7.73
CA GLU A 234 11.03 10.72 6.30
C GLU A 234 12.19 11.55 5.72
N LEU A 235 12.41 12.76 6.24
CA LEU A 235 13.53 13.62 5.83
C LEU A 235 14.91 13.08 6.22
N LYS A 236 15.00 12.18 7.21
CA LYS A 236 16.25 11.51 7.58
C LYS A 236 16.68 10.43 6.57
N ARG A 237 15.81 10.04 5.64
CA ARG A 237 16.06 8.96 4.69
C ARG A 237 16.91 9.45 3.51
N THR A 238 17.64 8.54 2.89
CA THR A 238 18.46 8.81 1.69
C THR A 238 17.63 9.12 0.44
N ARG A 239 16.34 8.76 0.47
CA ARG A 239 15.31 9.10 -0.54
C ARG A 239 14.19 9.93 0.12
N SER A 240 14.52 11.10 0.64
CA SER A 240 13.60 11.88 1.49
C SER A 240 12.37 12.43 0.77
N PHE A 241 12.46 12.77 -0.52
CA PHE A 241 11.31 13.22 -1.31
C PHE A 241 10.34 12.06 -1.54
N HIS A 242 10.90 10.88 -1.88
CA HIS A 242 10.14 9.65 -2.01
C HIS A 242 9.40 9.32 -0.70
N TYR A 243 10.08 9.26 0.45
CA TYR A 243 9.39 8.88 1.69
C TYR A 243 8.37 9.93 2.15
N SER A 244 8.60 11.22 1.86
CA SER A 244 7.63 12.28 2.17
C SER A 244 6.36 12.17 1.31
N THR A 245 6.51 11.85 0.02
CA THR A 245 5.36 11.59 -0.89
C THR A 245 4.67 10.28 -0.51
N PHE A 246 5.43 9.21 -0.33
CA PHE A 246 4.94 7.89 0.05
C PHE A 246 4.10 7.91 1.33
N ASN A 247 4.54 8.58 2.40
CA ASN A 247 3.74 8.71 3.62
C ASN A 247 2.44 9.51 3.38
N LEU A 248 2.48 10.53 2.50
CA LEU A 248 1.30 11.31 2.13
C LEU A 248 0.30 10.53 1.28
N VAL A 249 0.69 9.46 0.58
CA VAL A 249 -0.27 8.52 -0.03
C VAL A 249 -1.22 7.98 1.05
N ALA A 250 -0.67 7.50 2.16
CA ALA A 250 -1.48 6.95 3.25
C ALA A 250 -2.38 7.99 3.91
N TYR A 251 -1.85 9.19 4.19
CA TYR A 251 -2.65 10.27 4.78
C TYR A 251 -3.81 10.73 3.90
N THR A 252 -3.54 10.92 2.60
CA THR A 252 -4.56 11.42 1.66
C THR A 252 -5.63 10.36 1.37
N ARG A 253 -5.26 9.07 1.32
CA ARG A 253 -6.23 7.96 1.29
C ARG A 253 -7.06 7.87 2.56
N MET A 254 -6.46 8.03 3.75
CA MET A 254 -7.21 8.15 5.00
C MET A 254 -8.19 9.34 4.97
N ALA A 255 -7.78 10.49 4.43
CA ALA A 255 -8.67 11.64 4.30
C ALA A 255 -9.84 11.37 3.33
N ALA A 256 -9.59 10.66 2.22
CA ALA A 256 -10.63 10.21 1.29
C ALA A 256 -11.63 9.26 1.97
N ILE A 257 -11.16 8.25 2.71
CA ILE A 257 -12.01 7.36 3.52
C ILE A 257 -12.79 8.17 4.55
N GLY A 258 -12.14 9.11 5.22
CA GLY A 258 -12.75 9.99 6.22
C GLY A 258 -13.94 10.79 5.70
N LYS A 259 -13.91 11.23 4.44
CA LYS A 259 -15.08 11.86 3.79
C LYS A 259 -16.32 10.96 3.80
N HIS A 260 -16.16 9.65 3.61
CA HIS A 260 -17.26 8.67 3.66
C HIS A 260 -17.67 8.25 5.09
N ILE A 261 -16.79 8.46 6.06
CA ILE A 261 -16.98 8.11 7.48
C ILE A 261 -17.36 9.32 8.35
N GLY A 262 -17.36 10.53 7.77
CA GLY A 262 -17.66 11.78 8.47
C GLY A 262 -16.53 12.23 9.41
N VAL A 263 -15.28 11.99 9.03
CA VAL A 263 -14.07 12.48 9.70
C VAL A 263 -13.26 13.30 8.70
N ASP A 264 -13.13 14.59 8.96
CA ASP A 264 -12.33 15.50 8.17
C ASP A 264 -10.89 15.53 8.70
N LEU A 265 -9.94 15.04 7.90
CA LEU A 265 -8.50 15.09 8.20
C LEU A 265 -7.80 16.26 7.50
N TRP A 266 -8.35 16.80 6.41
CA TRP A 266 -7.75 17.92 5.70
C TRP A 266 -7.80 19.21 6.53
N ASN A 267 -8.93 19.45 7.21
CA ASN A 267 -9.10 20.64 8.06
C ASN A 267 -8.62 20.45 9.51
N TYR A 268 -8.01 19.31 9.85
CA TYR A 268 -7.37 19.13 11.14
C TYR A 268 -6.01 19.84 11.17
N THR A 269 -5.76 20.61 12.23
CA THR A 269 -4.43 21.18 12.52
C THR A 269 -4.07 20.81 13.94
N GLY A 270 -2.93 20.14 14.10
CA GLY A 270 -2.41 19.73 15.40
C GLY A 270 -2.01 20.92 16.27
N PRO A 271 -1.84 20.72 17.60
CA PRO A 271 -1.40 21.77 18.51
C PRO A 271 -0.01 22.32 18.17
N GLY A 272 0.85 21.52 17.54
CA GLY A 272 2.14 21.94 17.00
C GLY A 272 2.06 22.71 15.66
N GLY A 273 0.85 22.91 15.11
CA GLY A 273 0.61 23.63 13.86
C GLY A 273 0.81 22.81 12.58
N GLY A 274 1.14 21.52 12.67
CA GLY A 274 1.22 20.61 11.53
C GLY A 274 -0.16 20.26 10.97
N ASN A 275 -0.26 20.11 9.65
CA ASN A 275 -1.46 19.64 8.96
C ASN A 275 -1.11 19.10 7.56
N LEU A 276 -2.08 18.41 6.94
CA LEU A 276 -1.89 17.76 5.64
C LEU A 276 -1.60 18.76 4.51
N PHE A 277 -2.29 19.90 4.45
CA PHE A 277 -2.05 20.92 3.42
C PHE A 277 -0.62 21.44 3.44
N LYS A 278 -0.06 21.72 4.63
CA LYS A 278 1.34 22.15 4.77
C LYS A 278 2.32 21.08 4.31
N ALA A 279 2.05 19.81 4.59
CA ALA A 279 2.89 18.72 4.14
C ALA A 279 2.88 18.57 2.61
N VAL A 280 1.73 18.78 1.96
CA VAL A 280 1.66 18.84 0.49
C VAL A 280 2.37 20.08 -0.06
N ASP A 281 2.14 21.24 0.54
CA ASP A 281 2.76 22.51 0.17
C ASP A 281 4.29 22.45 0.12
N LEU A 282 4.91 21.72 1.07
CA LEU A 282 6.35 21.51 1.13
C LEU A 282 6.90 20.85 -0.15
N LEU A 283 6.13 19.96 -0.77
CA LEU A 283 6.57 19.21 -1.96
C LEU A 283 6.49 20.04 -3.24
N LEU A 284 5.60 21.05 -3.29
CA LEU A 284 5.23 21.75 -4.53
C LEU A 284 6.41 22.37 -5.29
N PRO A 285 7.38 23.06 -4.65
CA PRO A 285 8.50 23.67 -5.37
C PRO A 285 9.33 22.64 -6.14
N ALA A 286 9.59 21.48 -5.54
CA ALA A 286 10.34 20.40 -6.19
C ALA A 286 9.48 19.64 -7.22
N ALA A 287 8.24 19.32 -6.87
CA ALA A 287 7.31 18.60 -7.76
C ALA A 287 6.99 19.37 -9.06
N THR A 288 7.04 20.70 -9.02
CA THR A 288 6.82 21.58 -10.18
C THR A 288 8.11 22.04 -10.87
N GLY A 289 9.28 21.60 -10.39
CA GLY A 289 10.58 22.04 -10.90
C GLY A 289 10.92 23.52 -10.63
N ALA A 290 10.16 24.21 -9.77
CA ALA A 290 10.38 25.60 -9.42
C ALA A 290 11.61 25.81 -8.51
N ALA A 291 11.99 24.80 -7.73
CA ALA A 291 13.21 24.77 -6.93
C ALA A 291 13.71 23.33 -6.77
N PRO A 292 15.02 23.09 -6.60
CA PRO A 292 15.52 21.76 -6.25
C PRO A 292 15.00 21.34 -4.87
N TRP A 293 14.81 20.03 -4.67
CA TRP A 293 14.51 19.47 -3.36
C TRP A 293 15.70 19.71 -2.41
N PRO A 294 15.51 20.36 -1.24
CA PRO A 294 16.62 20.81 -0.41
C PRO A 294 17.17 19.74 0.56
N TYR A 295 16.63 18.52 0.52
CA TYR A 295 17.02 17.40 1.39
C TYR A 295 17.62 16.23 0.57
N PRO A 296 18.29 15.24 1.20
CA PRO A 296 18.92 14.13 0.50
C PRO A 296 17.93 13.32 -0.36
N GLU A 297 18.24 13.12 -1.64
CA GLU A 297 17.45 12.28 -2.54
C GLU A 297 18.36 11.61 -3.58
N LEU A 298 18.36 10.28 -3.61
CA LEU A 298 19.19 9.49 -4.53
C LEU A 298 18.51 9.23 -5.88
N ASP A 299 17.18 9.20 -5.94
CA ASP A 299 16.42 8.96 -7.18
C ASP A 299 15.16 9.84 -7.22
N PHE A 300 15.38 11.13 -7.50
CA PHE A 300 14.31 12.13 -7.48
C PHE A 300 13.32 11.91 -8.62
N ARG A 301 12.05 11.64 -8.27
CA ARG A 301 10.92 11.50 -9.21
C ARG A 301 9.87 12.56 -8.92
N ALA A 302 9.90 13.71 -9.62
CA ALA A 302 8.96 14.80 -9.33
C ALA A 302 7.48 14.37 -9.47
N TYR A 303 7.19 13.48 -10.42
CA TYR A 303 5.84 12.95 -10.66
C TYR A 303 5.26 12.16 -9.48
N ALA A 304 6.07 11.72 -8.50
CA ALA A 304 5.61 10.98 -7.32
C ALA A 304 4.56 11.75 -6.49
N ALA A 305 4.63 13.08 -6.52
CA ALA A 305 3.69 13.93 -5.80
C ALA A 305 2.32 14.11 -6.51
N SER A 306 2.16 13.64 -7.76
CA SER A 306 1.05 14.08 -8.62
C SER A 306 -0.33 13.82 -8.04
N ASP A 307 -0.61 12.57 -7.64
CA ASP A 307 -1.91 12.20 -7.06
C ASP A 307 -2.17 12.93 -5.73
N ILE A 308 -1.13 13.15 -4.92
CA ILE A 308 -1.23 13.85 -3.63
C ILE A 308 -1.61 15.32 -3.84
N VAL A 309 -1.02 15.96 -4.85
CA VAL A 309 -1.32 17.36 -5.20
C VAL A 309 -2.74 17.49 -5.76
N HIS A 310 -3.19 16.53 -6.58
CA HIS A 310 -4.59 16.45 -7.01
C HIS A 310 -5.55 16.30 -5.83
N ALA A 311 -5.29 15.36 -4.91
CA ALA A 311 -6.12 15.16 -3.73
C ALA A 311 -6.23 16.42 -2.85
N ALA A 312 -5.13 17.15 -2.66
CA ALA A 312 -5.13 18.41 -1.94
C ALA A 312 -5.91 19.51 -2.68
N ALA A 313 -5.75 19.61 -4.01
CA ALA A 313 -6.47 20.57 -4.83
C ALA A 313 -7.99 20.35 -4.82
N ASP A 314 -8.42 19.08 -4.84
CA ASP A 314 -9.82 18.66 -4.69
C ASP A 314 -10.36 18.93 -3.29
N ALA A 315 -9.50 18.82 -2.27
CA ALA A 315 -9.81 19.20 -0.89
C ALA A 315 -9.84 20.73 -0.66
N GLY A 316 -9.47 21.54 -1.66
CA GLY A 316 -9.58 22.99 -1.65
C GLY A 316 -8.26 23.76 -1.52
N ASP A 317 -7.12 23.08 -1.56
CA ASP A 317 -5.81 23.75 -1.52
C ASP A 317 -5.56 24.57 -2.79
N ARG A 318 -5.41 25.88 -2.61
CA ARG A 318 -5.21 26.82 -3.73
C ARG A 318 -3.80 26.72 -4.33
N LYS A 319 -2.78 26.41 -3.53
CA LYS A 319 -1.40 26.28 -4.02
C LYS A 319 -1.26 24.98 -4.80
N ALA A 320 -1.82 23.88 -4.28
CA ALA A 320 -1.87 22.61 -5.00
C ALA A 320 -2.60 22.77 -6.34
N ARG A 321 -3.78 23.41 -6.34
CA ARG A 321 -4.53 23.69 -7.58
C ARG A 321 -3.73 24.52 -8.59
N ALA A 322 -2.96 25.50 -8.14
CA ALA A 322 -2.09 26.31 -9.00
C ALA A 322 -0.83 25.54 -9.48
N ALA A 323 -0.44 24.47 -8.79
CA ALA A 323 0.68 23.61 -9.13
C ALA A 323 0.32 22.56 -10.19
N LEU A 324 -0.92 22.08 -10.25
CA LEU A 324 -1.40 21.04 -11.17
C LEU A 324 -0.90 21.17 -12.62
N PRO A 325 -1.05 22.31 -13.33
CA PRO A 325 -0.61 22.41 -14.72
C PRO A 325 0.92 22.43 -14.90
N LYS A 326 1.69 22.40 -13.81
CA LYS A 326 3.15 22.45 -13.80
C LYS A 326 3.80 21.13 -13.36
N LEU A 327 2.99 20.14 -12.98
CA LEU A 327 3.50 18.85 -12.54
C LEU A 327 4.09 18.07 -13.71
N GLN A 328 5.14 17.30 -13.43
CA GLN A 328 5.64 16.30 -14.37
C GLN A 328 4.60 15.19 -14.51
N THR A 329 4.20 14.87 -15.75
CA THR A 329 3.32 13.74 -16.01
C THR A 329 3.99 12.41 -15.62
N PRO A 330 3.30 11.53 -14.84
CA PRO A 330 3.81 10.20 -14.52
C PRO A 330 4.03 9.35 -15.79
N PRO A 331 4.92 8.32 -15.76
CA PRO A 331 5.16 7.45 -16.91
C PRO A 331 3.91 6.78 -17.49
N GLY A 332 2.94 6.42 -16.64
CA GLY A 332 1.64 5.85 -17.02
C GLY A 332 0.58 6.87 -17.44
N GLY A 333 0.92 8.16 -17.48
CA GLY A 333 -0.02 9.26 -17.66
C GLY A 333 -0.62 9.77 -16.35
N ASP A 334 -1.29 10.92 -16.43
CA ASP A 334 -2.11 11.43 -15.32
C ASP A 334 -3.49 10.75 -15.37
N LEU A 335 -3.72 9.85 -14.41
CA LEU A 335 -4.95 9.05 -14.33
C LEU A 335 -5.94 9.58 -13.29
N TRP A 336 -5.69 10.75 -12.67
CA TRP A 336 -6.53 11.25 -11.57
C TRP A 336 -8.00 11.36 -11.95
N ALA A 337 -8.30 11.83 -13.16
CA ALA A 337 -9.67 11.96 -13.65
C ALA A 337 -10.40 10.61 -13.82
N LEU A 338 -9.66 9.53 -14.08
CA LEU A 338 -10.20 8.17 -14.23
C LEU A 338 -10.28 7.43 -12.88
N ARG A 339 -9.37 7.75 -11.97
CA ARG A 339 -9.30 7.20 -10.62
C ARG A 339 -8.91 8.28 -9.60
N PRO A 340 -9.88 9.03 -9.04
CA PRO A 340 -9.61 10.11 -8.07
C PRO A 340 -9.31 9.54 -6.67
N ALA A 341 -8.28 8.71 -6.62
CA ALA A 341 -7.82 7.91 -5.51
C ALA A 341 -6.29 7.89 -5.59
N VAL A 342 -5.62 8.37 -4.53
CA VAL A 342 -4.16 8.48 -4.52
C VAL A 342 -3.50 7.12 -4.51
N GLU A 343 -2.59 6.89 -5.44
CA GLU A 343 -1.72 5.72 -5.48
C GLU A 343 -0.26 6.13 -5.37
N GLN A 344 0.60 5.18 -5.00
CA GLN A 344 2.04 5.37 -5.09
C GLN A 344 2.46 5.32 -6.56
N LEU A 345 3.01 6.41 -7.07
CA LEU A 345 3.41 6.53 -8.48
C LEU A 345 4.88 6.15 -8.73
N ASP A 346 5.71 6.08 -7.67
CA ASP A 346 7.12 5.74 -7.73
C ASP A 346 7.46 4.60 -6.76
N SER A 347 7.79 3.43 -7.30
CA SER A 347 8.02 2.24 -6.49
C SER A 347 9.40 2.24 -5.80
N ILE A 348 9.44 1.79 -4.55
CA ILE A 348 10.69 1.40 -3.87
C ILE A 348 11.24 0.07 -4.37
N ALA A 349 10.42 -0.75 -5.03
CA ALA A 349 10.77 -2.11 -5.42
C ALA A 349 11.50 -2.19 -6.77
N GLN A 350 11.51 -1.11 -7.55
CA GLN A 350 12.11 -1.06 -8.90
C GLN A 350 13.49 -0.37 -8.94
N GLY A 351 14.15 -0.21 -7.77
CA GLY A 351 15.49 0.34 -7.63
C GLY A 351 16.59 -0.70 -7.60
#